data_AF-A0A2Z2NT00-F1
#
_entry.id   AF-A0A2Z2NT00-F1
#
_cell.length_a   1.000
_cell.length_b   1.000
_cell.length_c   1.000
_cell.angle_alpha   90.00
_cell.angle_beta   90.00
_cell.angle_gamma   90.00
#
_symmetry.space_group_name_H-M   'P 1'
#
loop_
_entity.id
_entity.type
_entity.pdbx_description
1 polymer ?
#
loop_
_entity_poly.entity_id
_entity_poly.type
_entity_poly.pdbx_seq_one_letter_code
_entity_poly.pdbx_strand_id
1 'polypeptide(L)'
;MSQSLTGINDSRTRHANPFTQQGPGRSRISHRYLLPILSSAVLTTSLSATSHSGQDDNAEPRLYSAIRASPVLLYSSATPATCSPGCITVTDYQSESTPLTFSRSYNPSVLTPENSPPRWRHRYEIRLTQAGNDRIVFDHHGNRHRFTPNPDGSYKPTRKTDGELQLKDGQYRWTDEHEIQHRFYGSLPTSLHFPDQQTLTLHYQQGQLAFVSDDKNRHMEIVHDRDDVSFIVPSGEQLFSKISDPCPPLPPPTDPTDPIERCDTEANPVPGFLDIQSGAGVSTLDARPASCQSYFVEFYGTLRGEEIESGLEEHPPYAAMVPTNRSFPIIDFINGDELIVVRSRDLGSPSYNNPDSPDALYDRLLRDAQQIQTQFLDPLEADGSVSGTENGRTTHISYGEQQQVTLHLLVRQDMASPAHWQQIESARLALAERYGISLQVVIIP
;
A
#
# COMPACT_ATOMS: atom_id res chain seq x y z
N MET A 1 -49.16 -59.66 22.32
CA MET A 1 -50.58 -59.65 21.90
C MET A 1 -50.85 -58.32 21.22
N SER A 2 -51.49 -58.33 20.03
CA SER A 2 -51.97 -57.17 19.23
C SER A 2 -50.88 -56.15 18.78
N GLN A 3 -50.59 -55.89 17.49
CA GLN A 3 -51.46 -55.34 16.41
C GLN A 3 -52.13 -54.02 16.84
N SER A 4 -52.23 -52.92 16.07
CA SER A 4 -51.93 -52.61 14.65
C SER A 4 -51.89 -51.05 14.52
N LEU A 5 -51.72 -50.34 13.39
CA LEU A 5 -51.68 -50.64 11.94
C LEU A 5 -50.88 -49.51 11.22
N THR A 6 -50.51 -49.68 9.95
CA THR A 6 -50.06 -48.61 9.03
C THR A 6 -51.23 -48.05 8.21
N GLY A 7 -51.21 -46.76 7.85
CA GLY A 7 -52.24 -46.12 7.03
C GLY A 7 -51.68 -45.63 5.69
N ILE A 8 -52.11 -46.26 4.59
CA ILE A 8 -51.92 -45.78 3.21
C ILE A 8 -53.14 -44.91 2.85
N ASN A 9 -52.95 -43.81 2.11
CA ASN A 9 -53.99 -43.35 1.21
C ASN A 9 -53.43 -42.61 -0.01
N ASP A 10 -54.19 -42.66 -1.10
CA ASP A 10 -53.66 -42.65 -2.47
C ASP A 10 -54.43 -41.69 -3.38
N SER A 11 -53.74 -41.22 -4.43
CA SER A 11 -54.29 -40.69 -5.69
C SER A 11 -55.19 -39.43 -5.68
N ARG A 12 -54.79 -38.43 -6.49
CA ARG A 12 -55.58 -38.02 -7.69
C ARG A 12 -54.86 -37.03 -8.61
N THR A 13 -54.72 -37.46 -9.86
CA THR A 13 -54.33 -36.67 -11.03
C THR A 13 -55.48 -35.81 -11.56
N ARG A 14 -55.16 -34.63 -12.14
CA ARG A 14 -55.89 -34.04 -13.28
C ARG A 14 -54.94 -33.27 -14.20
N HIS A 15 -55.12 -33.45 -15.51
CA HIS A 15 -54.48 -32.67 -16.59
C HIS A 15 -55.23 -31.34 -16.82
N ALA A 16 -54.52 -30.31 -17.32
CA ALA A 16 -54.73 -29.75 -18.67
C ALA A 16 -53.89 -28.47 -18.94
N ASN A 17 -53.19 -28.49 -20.07
CA ASN A 17 -52.62 -27.34 -20.80
C ASN A 17 -53.72 -26.68 -21.68
N PRO A 18 -53.47 -25.65 -22.52
CA PRO A 18 -52.41 -24.62 -22.53
C PRO A 18 -52.97 -23.18 -22.69
N PHE A 19 -52.12 -22.14 -22.75
CA PHE A 19 -52.38 -20.99 -23.64
C PHE A 19 -51.09 -20.31 -24.12
N THR A 20 -51.12 -19.85 -25.36
CA THR A 20 -49.99 -19.27 -26.12
C THR A 20 -50.28 -17.81 -26.47
N GLN A 21 -49.21 -17.03 -26.75
CA GLN A 21 -49.10 -15.68 -27.37
C GLN A 21 -48.43 -14.71 -26.40
N GLN A 22 -47.53 -13.80 -26.74
CA GLN A 22 -46.86 -13.34 -27.97
C GLN A 22 -45.74 -12.39 -27.47
N GLY A 23 -44.63 -12.25 -28.20
CA GLY A 23 -43.68 -11.15 -27.96
C GLY A 23 -44.27 -9.79 -28.37
N PRO A 24 -43.59 -8.67 -28.10
CA PRO A 24 -42.44 -8.34 -28.94
C PRO A 24 -41.29 -7.57 -28.25
N GLY A 25 -40.25 -7.23 -29.02
CA GLY A 25 -39.55 -5.95 -28.81
C GLY A 25 -38.13 -6.00 -28.24
N ARG A 26 -37.17 -6.60 -28.94
CA ARG A 26 -35.76 -6.18 -28.80
C ARG A 26 -35.63 -4.73 -29.26
N SER A 27 -35.29 -3.81 -28.36
CA SER A 27 -34.83 -2.47 -28.71
C SER A 27 -33.41 -2.26 -28.19
N ARG A 28 -32.42 -2.39 -29.08
CA ARG A 28 -31.04 -1.96 -28.80
C ARG A 28 -30.95 -0.47 -29.09
N ILE A 29 -30.95 0.36 -28.06
CA ILE A 29 -30.67 1.80 -28.20
C ILE A 29 -29.15 1.98 -28.13
N SER A 30 -28.49 2.05 -29.28
CA SER A 30 -27.09 2.46 -29.37
C SER A 30 -26.97 3.98 -29.20
N HIS A 31 -26.66 4.45 -28.00
CA HIS A 31 -26.26 5.83 -27.78
C HIS A 31 -24.83 6.07 -28.29
N ARG A 32 -24.70 6.47 -29.56
CA ARG A 32 -23.47 7.08 -30.08
C ARG A 32 -23.35 8.50 -29.53
N TYR A 33 -22.50 8.68 -28.52
CA TYR A 33 -22.03 10.02 -28.13
C TYR A 33 -20.99 10.50 -29.15
N LEU A 34 -21.37 11.51 -29.94
CA LEU A 34 -20.43 12.31 -30.73
C LEU A 34 -19.89 13.43 -29.85
N LEU A 35 -18.64 13.30 -29.40
CA LEU A 35 -17.92 14.40 -28.76
C LEU A 35 -17.47 15.43 -29.82
N PRO A 36 -17.70 16.74 -29.60
CA PRO A 36 -17.12 17.77 -30.46
C PRO A 36 -15.63 17.92 -30.19
N ILE A 37 -14.81 17.76 -31.23
CA ILE A 37 -13.37 18.03 -31.18
C ILE A 37 -13.17 19.55 -31.12
N LEU A 38 -12.80 20.07 -29.95
CA LEU A 38 -12.30 21.44 -29.82
C LEU A 38 -10.77 21.42 -29.96
N SER A 39 -10.30 21.84 -31.14
CA SER A 39 -8.88 22.09 -31.39
C SER A 39 -8.39 23.28 -30.55
N SER A 40 -7.50 23.02 -29.59
CA SER A 40 -6.75 24.07 -28.90
C SER A 40 -5.43 24.35 -29.63
N ALA A 41 -5.14 25.63 -29.85
CA ALA A 41 -4.06 26.07 -30.74
C ALA A 41 -2.65 25.84 -30.14
N VAL A 42 -1.70 25.51 -31.02
CA VAL A 42 -0.27 25.53 -30.71
C VAL A 42 0.19 26.98 -30.59
N LEU A 43 0.55 27.41 -29.38
CA LEU A 43 1.20 28.69 -29.13
C LEU A 43 2.72 28.50 -29.19
N THR A 44 3.30 28.76 -30.37
CA THR A 44 4.75 28.86 -30.54
C THR A 44 5.29 30.12 -29.88
N THR A 45 5.98 29.99 -28.75
CA THR A 45 6.78 31.07 -28.16
C THR A 45 8.12 31.18 -28.90
N SER A 46 8.28 32.29 -29.63
CA SER A 46 9.50 32.61 -30.38
C SER A 46 10.67 33.00 -29.46
N LEU A 47 11.89 32.57 -29.82
CA LEU A 47 13.12 33.01 -29.18
C LEU A 47 13.30 34.54 -29.24
N SER A 48 13.98 35.08 -28.23
CA SER A 48 14.62 36.40 -28.30
C SER A 48 15.89 36.37 -27.46
N ALA A 49 16.99 35.94 -28.08
CA ALA A 49 18.33 36.01 -27.51
C ALA A 49 18.96 37.35 -27.88
N THR A 50 19.16 38.23 -26.90
CA THR A 50 19.88 39.49 -27.08
C THR A 50 21.38 39.24 -27.19
N SER A 51 21.96 39.62 -28.33
CA SER A 51 23.40 39.61 -28.54
C SER A 51 24.09 40.69 -27.72
N HIS A 52 25.21 40.35 -27.09
CA HIS A 52 26.23 41.31 -26.65
C HIS A 52 27.58 40.88 -27.22
N SER A 53 28.08 41.67 -28.17
CA SER A 53 29.41 41.53 -28.73
C SER A 53 30.42 42.24 -27.83
N GLY A 54 31.27 41.47 -27.15
CA GLY A 54 32.45 41.95 -26.44
C GLY A 54 33.68 41.26 -27.01
N GLN A 55 34.53 42.05 -27.67
CA GLN A 55 35.74 41.61 -28.36
C GLN A 55 36.94 41.91 -27.46
N ASP A 56 37.90 40.97 -27.33
CA ASP A 56 39.35 41.21 -27.28
C ASP A 56 40.16 39.91 -27.00
N ASP A 57 40.88 39.46 -28.03
CA ASP A 57 42.31 39.16 -28.07
C ASP A 57 43.05 38.21 -27.08
N ASN A 58 43.66 37.18 -27.69
CA ASN A 58 45.01 36.64 -27.47
C ASN A 58 45.38 35.95 -26.13
N ALA A 59 45.51 34.60 -26.15
CA ALA A 59 46.82 33.90 -26.06
C ALA A 59 46.71 32.34 -25.96
N GLU A 60 47.49 31.67 -26.82
CA GLU A 60 48.03 30.29 -26.85
C GLU A 60 47.39 29.05 -26.13
N PRO A 61 47.49 27.85 -26.74
CA PRO A 61 46.93 26.62 -26.19
C PRO A 61 47.89 25.87 -25.24
N ARG A 62 47.44 25.53 -24.03
CA ARG A 62 48.09 24.51 -23.19
C ARG A 62 47.34 23.18 -23.22
N LEU A 63 47.91 22.22 -23.95
CA LEU A 63 47.56 20.81 -23.86
C LEU A 63 47.81 20.29 -22.44
N TYR A 64 46.74 19.91 -21.74
CA TYR A 64 46.81 19.05 -20.56
C TYR A 64 46.02 17.76 -20.81
N SER A 65 46.75 16.73 -21.25
CA SER A 65 46.27 15.35 -21.32
C SER A 65 46.16 14.77 -19.90
N ALA A 66 45.00 14.89 -19.27
CA ALA A 66 44.69 14.19 -18.02
C ALA A 66 44.19 12.77 -18.32
N ILE A 67 45.09 11.78 -18.25
CA ILE A 67 44.71 10.37 -18.25
C ILE A 67 44.00 10.08 -16.93
N ARG A 68 42.66 10.07 -16.94
CA ARG A 68 41.88 9.50 -15.83
C ARG A 68 41.99 7.97 -15.90
N ALA A 69 42.80 7.40 -15.01
CA ALA A 69 42.72 5.98 -14.71
C ALA A 69 41.41 5.72 -13.96
N SER A 70 40.50 4.94 -14.56
CA SER A 70 39.35 4.41 -13.84
C SER A 70 39.84 3.46 -12.73
N PRO A 71 39.40 3.62 -11.47
CA PRO A 71 39.70 2.63 -10.45
C PRO A 71 38.96 1.33 -10.81
N VAL A 72 39.72 0.30 -11.16
CA VAL A 72 39.18 -1.06 -11.29
C VAL A 72 38.82 -1.53 -9.88
N LEU A 73 37.52 -1.55 -9.57
CA LEU A 73 37.01 -2.19 -8.37
C LEU A 73 37.27 -3.70 -8.47
N LEU A 74 38.36 -4.14 -7.85
CA LEU A 74 38.69 -5.55 -7.68
C LEU A 74 37.71 -6.15 -6.68
N TYR A 75 36.62 -6.74 -7.20
CA TYR A 75 35.72 -7.59 -6.44
C TYR A 75 36.49 -8.82 -5.96
N SER A 76 37.00 -8.75 -4.73
CA SER A 76 37.52 -9.91 -4.01
C SER A 76 36.37 -10.88 -3.78
N SER A 77 36.55 -12.14 -4.16
CA SER A 77 35.58 -13.22 -3.91
C SER A 77 35.59 -13.57 -2.41
N ALA A 78 34.87 -12.78 -1.62
CA ALA A 78 34.68 -13.04 -0.20
C ALA A 78 33.93 -14.36 -0.02
N THR A 79 34.41 -15.20 0.90
CA THR A 79 33.64 -16.32 1.45
C THR A 79 32.32 -15.79 2.03
N PRO A 80 31.20 -16.53 1.92
CA PRO A 80 29.92 -16.08 2.45
C PRO A 80 30.07 -15.72 3.92
N ALA A 81 29.84 -14.44 4.23
CA ALA A 81 29.96 -13.95 5.58
C ALA A 81 28.92 -14.65 6.46
N THR A 82 29.36 -15.23 7.57
CA THR A 82 28.43 -15.62 8.63
C THR A 82 27.67 -14.38 9.06
N CYS A 83 26.37 -14.32 8.79
CA CYS A 83 25.57 -13.16 9.16
C CYS A 83 25.63 -12.93 10.66
N SER A 84 26.32 -11.86 11.04
CA SER A 84 26.22 -11.31 12.39
C SER A 84 24.77 -10.86 12.59
N PRO A 85 24.11 -11.20 13.70
CA PRO A 85 22.72 -10.78 13.97
C PRO A 85 22.55 -9.28 14.22
N GLY A 86 23.62 -8.49 14.10
CA GLY A 86 23.59 -7.03 14.21
C GLY A 86 23.04 -6.34 12.97
N CYS A 87 22.53 -5.12 13.17
CA CYS A 87 22.15 -4.23 12.07
C CYS A 87 23.37 -3.91 11.19
N ILE A 88 23.24 -4.16 9.89
CA ILE A 88 24.23 -3.79 8.87
C ILE A 88 23.81 -2.44 8.32
N THR A 89 24.68 -1.43 8.38
CA THR A 89 24.47 -0.14 7.69
C THR A 89 25.55 0.06 6.64
N VAL A 90 25.14 0.32 5.40
CA VAL A 90 26.00 0.67 4.26
C VAL A 90 25.75 2.13 3.92
N THR A 91 26.81 2.93 3.87
CA THR A 91 26.74 4.30 3.35
C THR A 91 27.13 4.27 1.89
N ASP A 92 26.14 4.42 0.99
CA ASP A 92 26.37 4.39 -0.45
C ASP A 92 26.80 5.77 -0.99
N TYR A 93 26.39 6.86 -0.34
CA TYR A 93 26.83 8.22 -0.66
C TYR A 93 26.97 9.10 0.59
N GLN A 94 28.01 9.92 0.64
CA GLN A 94 28.22 10.93 1.67
C GLN A 94 28.77 12.21 1.04
N SER A 95 28.06 13.33 1.19
CA SER A 95 28.62 14.66 0.88
C SER A 95 29.72 15.02 1.87
N GLU A 96 30.85 15.52 1.36
CA GLU A 96 31.98 15.99 2.17
C GLU A 96 31.68 17.27 2.97
N SER A 97 30.62 18.01 2.60
CA SER A 97 30.40 19.39 3.06
C SER A 97 28.99 19.72 3.55
N THR A 98 28.12 18.72 3.65
CA THR A 98 26.74 18.82 4.19
C THR A 98 26.25 17.48 4.73
N PRO A 99 25.19 17.44 5.56
CA PRO A 99 24.54 16.20 6.00
C PRO A 99 23.84 15.39 4.89
N LEU A 100 23.92 15.80 3.61
CA LEU A 100 23.36 15.04 2.48
C LEU A 100 24.10 13.69 2.34
N THR A 101 23.44 12.62 2.76
CA THR A 101 24.02 11.28 2.90
C THR A 101 22.96 10.22 2.62
N PHE A 102 23.29 9.26 1.76
CA PHE A 102 22.44 8.10 1.51
C PHE A 102 23.10 6.88 2.13
N SER A 103 22.41 6.29 3.09
CA SER A 103 22.77 5.02 3.69
C SER A 103 21.56 4.10 3.71
N ARG A 104 21.79 2.81 3.51
CA ARG A 104 20.80 1.75 3.68
C ARG A 104 21.16 0.93 4.92
N SER A 105 20.17 0.52 5.68
CA SER A 105 20.35 -0.41 6.80
C SER A 105 19.45 -1.63 6.67
N TYR A 106 20.04 -2.80 6.95
CA TYR A 106 19.37 -4.08 7.07
C TYR A 106 19.44 -4.50 8.54
N ASN A 107 18.28 -4.70 9.18
CA ASN A 107 18.21 -5.03 10.59
C ASN A 107 17.39 -6.31 10.80
N PRO A 108 18.02 -7.49 10.96
CA PRO A 108 17.32 -8.76 11.09
C PRO A 108 16.62 -8.93 12.45
N SER A 109 16.98 -8.12 13.46
CA SER A 109 16.40 -8.16 14.80
C SER A 109 15.23 -7.20 14.97
N VAL A 110 15.11 -6.20 14.10
CA VAL A 110 13.86 -5.46 13.94
C VAL A 110 12.95 -6.34 13.10
N LEU A 111 12.15 -7.15 13.80
CA LEU A 111 10.76 -7.31 13.39
C LEU A 111 10.23 -5.90 13.21
N THR A 112 10.07 -5.50 11.95
CA THR A 112 9.30 -4.32 11.60
C THR A 112 7.88 -4.51 12.14
N PRO A 113 7.01 -3.49 12.17
CA PRO A 113 5.57 -3.65 12.47
C PRO A 113 4.81 -4.55 11.47
N GLU A 114 5.52 -5.36 10.71
CA GLU A 114 5.15 -5.82 9.40
C GLU A 114 5.21 -7.35 9.32
N ASN A 115 5.87 -8.07 10.26
CA ASN A 115 6.15 -9.53 10.19
C ASN A 115 6.82 -10.04 8.88
N SER A 116 6.91 -9.19 7.87
CA SER A 116 7.57 -9.39 6.60
C SER A 116 9.06 -9.67 6.84
N PRO A 117 9.74 -10.41 5.94
CA PRO A 117 11.16 -10.67 6.05
C PRO A 117 11.95 -9.35 6.18
N PRO A 118 13.04 -9.32 6.97
CA PRO A 118 13.83 -8.11 7.14
C PRO A 118 14.22 -7.53 5.78
N ARG A 119 13.80 -6.29 5.51
CA ARG A 119 14.08 -5.60 4.25
C ARG A 119 15.09 -4.48 4.48
N TRP A 120 15.84 -4.16 3.42
CA TRP A 120 16.67 -2.96 3.42
C TRP A 120 15.80 -1.71 3.52
N ARG A 121 16.16 -0.83 4.47
CA ARG A 121 15.55 0.48 4.65
C ARG A 121 16.57 1.56 4.33
N HIS A 122 16.16 2.64 3.69
CA HIS A 122 17.06 3.77 3.41
C HIS A 122 16.93 4.87 4.49
N ARG A 123 17.97 5.69 4.68
CA ARG A 123 18.06 6.71 5.75
C ARG A 123 16.83 7.63 5.88
N TYR A 124 16.14 7.88 4.78
CA TYR A 124 14.97 8.75 4.72
C TYR A 124 13.62 8.02 4.86
N GLU A 125 13.63 6.71 5.19
CA GLU A 125 12.42 5.90 5.43
C GLU A 125 11.92 6.03 6.88
N ILE A 126 11.90 7.27 7.37
CA ILE A 126 11.33 7.65 8.66
C ILE A 126 9.82 7.84 8.47
N ARG A 127 9.02 7.40 9.43
CA ARG A 127 7.54 7.47 9.39
C ARG A 127 6.97 7.87 10.73
N LEU A 128 5.94 8.70 10.72
CA LEU A 128 5.10 8.99 11.88
C LEU A 128 3.72 8.34 11.69
N THR A 129 3.34 7.44 12.60
CA THR A 129 2.02 6.80 12.61
C THR A 129 1.28 7.08 13.93
N GLN A 130 0.03 6.63 13.99
CA GLN A 130 -0.87 6.79 15.13
C GLN A 130 -1.42 5.43 15.54
N ALA A 131 -1.46 5.16 16.85
CA ALA A 131 -2.10 3.97 17.41
C ALA A 131 -3.01 4.39 18.57
N GLY A 132 -4.32 4.45 18.32
CA GLY A 132 -5.25 5.10 19.24
C GLY A 132 -4.88 6.57 19.43
N ASN A 133 -4.62 6.99 20.67
CA ASN A 133 -4.16 8.35 20.98
C ASN A 133 -2.65 8.54 20.85
N ASP A 134 -1.86 7.46 20.91
CA ASP A 134 -0.40 7.54 20.85
C ASP A 134 0.08 7.96 19.45
N ARG A 135 1.31 8.47 19.42
CA ARG A 135 2.11 8.66 18.22
C ARG A 135 3.29 7.71 18.24
N ILE A 136 3.66 7.22 17.07
CA ILE A 136 4.76 6.29 16.90
C ILE A 136 5.64 6.82 15.79
N VAL A 137 6.91 7.08 16.09
CA VAL A 137 7.92 7.31 15.05
C VAL A 137 8.66 6.00 14.82
N PHE A 138 8.81 5.64 13.54
CA PHE A 138 9.76 4.65 13.09
C PHE A 138 10.98 5.39 12.55
N ASP A 139 12.14 5.15 13.16
CA ASP A 139 13.39 5.71 12.67
C ASP A 139 13.86 5.02 11.37
N HIS A 140 15.02 5.44 10.89
CA HIS A 140 15.62 4.92 9.67
C HIS A 140 16.16 3.48 9.76
N HIS A 141 16.39 2.97 10.98
CA HIS A 141 16.72 1.58 11.26
C HIS A 141 15.47 0.71 11.52
N GLY A 142 14.28 1.32 11.55
CA GLY A 142 13.01 0.69 11.89
C GLY A 142 12.71 0.59 13.38
N ASN A 143 13.53 1.18 14.25
CA ASN A 143 13.25 1.23 15.68
C ASN A 143 11.96 2.02 15.95
N ARG A 144 11.17 1.52 16.90
CA ARG A 144 9.89 2.11 17.30
C ARG A 144 10.07 3.04 18.49
N HIS A 145 9.68 4.30 18.34
CA HIS A 145 9.63 5.32 19.37
C HIS A 145 8.17 5.69 19.64
N ARG A 146 7.66 5.42 20.86
CA ARG A 146 6.24 5.64 21.21
C ARG A 146 6.10 6.85 22.13
N PHE A 147 5.15 7.71 21.81
CA PHE A 147 4.83 8.91 22.58
C PHE A 147 3.33 9.00 22.88
N THR A 148 2.98 9.28 24.13
CA THR A 148 1.60 9.45 24.58
C THR A 148 1.28 10.95 24.71
N PRO A 149 0.15 11.45 24.18
CA PRO A 149 -0.19 12.87 24.27
C PRO A 149 -0.45 13.31 25.72
N ASN A 150 0.04 14.49 26.06
CA ASN A 150 -0.29 15.21 27.28
C ASN A 150 -1.47 16.18 27.03
N PRO A 151 -2.20 16.62 28.08
CA PRO A 151 -3.31 17.56 27.94
C PRO A 151 -2.94 18.95 27.38
N ASP A 152 -1.65 19.31 27.39
CA ASP A 152 -1.12 20.56 26.85
C ASP A 152 -0.72 20.49 25.37
N GLY A 153 -0.90 19.33 24.72
CA GLY A 153 -0.53 19.10 23.32
C GLY A 153 0.93 18.68 23.08
N SER A 154 1.76 18.62 24.13
CA SER A 154 3.06 17.94 24.08
C SER A 154 2.88 16.42 24.08
N TYR A 155 3.93 15.66 23.78
CA TYR A 155 3.90 14.21 23.89
C TYR A 155 5.00 13.69 24.81
N LYS A 156 4.63 12.80 25.74
CA LYS A 156 5.53 12.13 26.66
C LYS A 156 6.14 10.89 25.99
N PRO A 157 7.47 10.77 25.83
CA PRO A 157 8.10 9.56 25.31
C PRO A 157 8.00 8.39 26.30
N THR A 158 8.03 7.16 25.78
CA THR A 158 8.00 5.94 26.59
C THR A 158 9.37 5.68 27.26
N ARG A 159 10.46 5.91 26.52
CA ARG A 159 11.85 5.83 26.98
C ARG A 159 12.57 7.14 26.71
N LYS A 160 13.61 7.48 27.48
CA LYS A 160 14.42 8.68 27.22
C LYS A 160 15.06 8.68 25.82
N THR A 161 15.44 7.51 25.31
CA THR A 161 16.01 7.29 23.97
C THR A 161 14.98 7.40 22.84
N ASP A 162 13.69 7.55 23.14
CA ASP A 162 12.69 7.81 22.10
C ASP A 162 12.73 9.28 21.62
N GLY A 163 13.48 10.15 22.29
CA GLY A 163 13.58 11.58 21.96
C GLY A 163 12.38 12.38 22.45
N GLU A 164 12.10 13.50 21.79
CA GLU A 164 10.99 14.40 22.13
C GLU A 164 10.07 14.61 20.92
N LEU A 165 8.76 14.50 21.10
CA LEU A 165 7.76 14.77 20.06
C LEU A 165 6.85 15.93 20.48
N GLN A 166 6.74 16.93 19.61
CA GLN A 166 5.87 18.10 19.78
C GLN A 166 4.93 18.25 18.60
N LEU A 167 3.69 18.70 18.84
CA LEU A 167 2.79 19.21 17.80
C LEU A 167 2.79 20.74 17.86
N LYS A 168 3.31 21.40 16.81
CA LYS A 168 3.45 22.86 16.77
C LYS A 168 3.09 23.39 15.38
N ASP A 169 2.22 24.39 15.34
CA ASP A 169 1.69 25.01 14.12
C ASP A 169 1.02 23.98 13.17
N GLY A 170 0.35 22.97 13.75
CA GLY A 170 -0.28 21.86 13.01
C GLY A 170 0.70 20.81 12.46
N GLN A 171 2.01 20.94 12.71
CA GLN A 171 3.04 20.03 12.25
C GLN A 171 3.72 19.30 13.42
N TYR A 172 4.00 18.01 13.23
CA TYR A 172 4.80 17.25 14.19
C TYR A 172 6.28 17.58 14.03
N ARG A 173 6.98 17.69 15.17
CA ARG A 173 8.43 17.85 15.25
C ARG A 173 8.95 16.81 16.23
N TRP A 174 9.79 15.90 15.74
CA TRP A 174 10.49 14.92 16.55
C TRP A 174 11.97 15.30 16.62
N THR A 175 12.52 15.42 17.82
CA THR A 175 13.96 15.54 18.04
C THR A 175 14.47 14.19 18.54
N ASP A 176 15.37 13.55 17.80
CA ASP A 176 15.93 12.25 18.17
C ASP A 176 17.08 12.37 19.21
N GLU A 177 17.66 11.23 19.60
CA GLU A 177 18.75 11.18 20.58
C GLU A 177 20.08 11.82 20.11
N HIS A 178 20.18 12.16 18.82
CA HIS A 178 21.31 12.86 18.21
C HIS A 178 21.04 14.36 18.01
N GLU A 179 19.98 14.89 18.63
CA GLU A 179 19.50 16.27 18.52
C GLU A 179 19.07 16.67 17.08
N ILE A 180 18.84 15.71 16.18
CA ILE A 180 18.33 15.99 14.84
C ILE A 180 16.82 16.19 14.92
N GLN A 181 16.33 17.35 14.44
CA GLN A 181 14.89 17.66 14.41
C GLN A 181 14.27 17.31 13.06
N HIS A 182 13.42 16.29 13.07
CA HIS A 182 12.59 15.83 11.97
C HIS A 182 11.24 16.55 12.02
N ARG A 183 10.88 17.31 11.00
CA ARG A 183 9.55 17.92 10.85
C ARG A 183 8.71 17.09 9.90
N PHE A 184 7.45 16.85 10.23
CA PHE A 184 6.54 16.03 9.44
C PHE A 184 5.36 16.83 8.88
N TYR A 185 4.90 16.43 7.70
CA TYR A 185 3.59 16.76 7.16
C TYR A 185 2.77 15.47 7.04
N GLY A 186 1.74 15.34 7.89
CA GLY A 186 1.09 14.04 8.11
C GLY A 186 2.10 13.01 8.64
N SER A 187 2.22 11.88 7.94
CA SER A 187 3.12 10.76 8.30
C SER A 187 4.54 10.86 7.73
N LEU A 188 4.83 11.84 6.88
CA LEU A 188 6.07 11.91 6.09
C LEU A 188 6.98 13.06 6.58
N PRO A 189 8.29 12.81 6.80
CA PRO A 189 9.25 13.84 7.20
C PRO A 189 9.54 14.76 6.01
N THR A 190 9.30 16.07 6.14
CA THR A 190 9.54 17.06 5.07
C THR A 190 10.86 17.79 5.23
N SER A 191 11.45 17.81 6.43
CA SER A 191 12.78 18.39 6.65
C SER A 191 13.47 17.84 7.90
N LEU A 192 14.80 17.77 7.84
CA LEU A 192 15.69 17.41 8.95
C LEU A 192 16.59 18.61 9.26
N HIS A 193 16.60 19.09 10.49
CA HIS A 193 17.48 20.18 10.95
C HIS A 193 18.53 19.58 11.90
N PHE A 194 19.79 19.87 11.62
CA PHE A 194 20.93 19.32 12.35
C PHE A 194 21.45 20.34 13.40
N PRO A 195 22.17 19.89 14.45
CA PRO A 195 22.65 20.78 15.52
C PRO A 195 23.58 21.91 15.05
N ASP A 196 24.24 21.73 13.91
CA ASP A 196 25.10 22.71 13.24
C ASP A 196 24.32 23.70 12.33
N GLN A 197 22.99 23.72 12.45
CA GLN A 197 22.04 24.53 11.68
C GLN A 197 21.90 24.13 10.20
N GLN A 198 22.60 23.09 9.74
CA GLN A 198 22.39 22.56 8.40
C GLN A 198 21.00 21.92 8.30
N THR A 199 20.38 22.00 7.11
CA THR A 199 19.03 21.51 6.88
C THR A 199 18.98 20.65 5.63
N LEU A 200 18.24 19.54 5.68
CA LEU A 200 17.81 18.79 4.51
C LEU A 200 16.31 18.99 4.30
N THR A 201 15.88 19.18 3.05
CA THR A 201 14.47 19.23 2.64
C THR A 201 14.14 18.01 1.79
N LEU A 202 13.07 17.31 2.16
CA LEU A 202 12.62 16.06 1.55
C LEU A 202 11.37 16.34 0.71
N HIS A 203 11.43 16.01 -0.58
CA HIS A 203 10.39 16.32 -1.55
C HIS A 203 9.70 15.05 -2.02
N TYR A 204 8.37 15.04 -1.95
CA TYR A 204 7.56 13.85 -2.25
C TYR A 204 6.71 14.06 -3.50
N GLN A 205 6.66 13.03 -4.35
CA GLN A 205 5.79 12.95 -5.51
C GLN A 205 4.88 11.72 -5.34
N GLN A 206 3.57 11.90 -5.44
CA GLN A 206 2.58 10.82 -5.30
C GLN A 206 2.70 10.01 -3.99
N GLY A 207 3.25 10.61 -2.93
CA GLY A 207 3.48 9.98 -1.63
C GLY A 207 4.82 9.23 -1.49
N GLN A 208 5.58 9.09 -2.58
CA GLN A 208 6.94 8.54 -2.58
C GLN A 208 7.98 9.66 -2.48
N LEU A 209 9.12 9.39 -1.86
CA LEU A 209 10.22 10.36 -1.74
C LEU A 209 10.93 10.47 -3.10
N ALA A 210 10.85 11.64 -3.73
CA ALA A 210 11.37 11.87 -5.08
C ALA A 210 12.80 12.43 -5.05
N PHE A 211 13.10 13.36 -4.14
CA PHE A 211 14.47 13.85 -3.94
C PHE A 211 14.70 14.44 -2.55
N VAL A 212 15.97 14.47 -2.14
CA VAL A 212 16.43 15.11 -0.90
C VAL A 212 17.44 16.20 -1.26
N SER A 213 17.25 17.40 -0.72
CA SER A 213 18.04 18.60 -1.05
C SER A 213 18.69 19.20 0.20
N ASP A 214 19.91 19.74 0.06
CA ASP A 214 20.61 20.49 1.11
C ASP A 214 20.34 22.02 1.03
N ASP A 215 20.90 22.76 1.98
CA ASP A 215 20.83 24.23 2.09
C ASP A 215 21.41 24.96 0.86
N LYS A 216 22.25 24.30 0.08
CA LYS A 216 22.87 24.79 -1.17
C LYS A 216 22.12 24.31 -2.41
N ASN A 217 20.93 23.73 -2.25
CA ASN A 217 20.07 23.18 -3.29
C ASN A 217 20.73 22.04 -4.11
N ARG A 218 21.79 21.41 -3.58
CA ARG A 218 22.31 20.16 -4.15
C ARG A 218 21.39 19.04 -3.68
N HIS A 219 21.01 18.15 -4.58
CA HIS A 219 20.04 17.12 -4.28
C HIS A 219 20.45 15.73 -4.78
N MET A 220 19.93 14.72 -4.08
CA MET A 220 19.90 13.34 -4.55
C MET A 220 18.49 13.07 -5.06
N GLU A 221 18.35 12.70 -6.33
CA GLU A 221 17.09 12.16 -6.87
C GLU A 221 16.98 10.68 -6.50
N ILE A 222 15.76 10.21 -6.22
CA ILE A 222 15.44 8.84 -5.86
C ILE A 222 14.43 8.30 -6.87
N VAL A 223 14.86 7.28 -7.62
CA VAL A 223 14.10 6.64 -8.69
C VAL A 223 13.66 5.26 -8.23
N HIS A 224 12.35 5.09 -8.09
CA HIS A 224 11.69 3.84 -7.68
C HIS A 224 11.34 3.02 -8.93
N ASP A 225 11.84 1.80 -9.04
CA ASP A 225 11.50 0.86 -10.12
C ASP A 225 11.08 -0.49 -9.53
N ARG A 226 9.76 -0.64 -9.31
CA ARG A 226 9.08 -1.81 -8.73
C ARG A 226 9.64 -2.29 -7.39
N ASP A 227 10.77 -2.99 -7.43
CA ASP A 227 11.43 -3.66 -6.31
C ASP A 227 12.83 -3.09 -6.02
N ASP A 228 13.34 -2.16 -6.84
CA ASP A 228 14.65 -1.50 -6.68
C ASP A 228 14.51 0.03 -6.54
N VAL A 229 15.49 0.64 -5.87
CA VAL A 229 15.59 2.08 -5.59
C VAL A 229 16.98 2.55 -6.03
N SER A 230 17.07 3.13 -7.23
CA SER A 230 18.31 3.80 -7.65
C SER A 230 18.29 5.28 -7.28
N PHE A 231 19.46 5.91 -7.18
CA PHE A 231 19.57 7.31 -6.80
C PHE A 231 20.63 8.02 -7.64
N ILE A 232 20.31 9.25 -8.04
CA ILE A 232 21.21 10.11 -8.82
C ILE A 232 21.75 11.17 -7.86
N VAL A 233 23.05 11.09 -7.56
CA VAL A 233 23.71 12.00 -6.62
C VAL A 233 24.09 13.34 -7.28
N PRO A 234 24.45 14.40 -6.53
CA PRO A 234 24.73 15.72 -7.10
C PRO A 234 25.81 15.80 -8.20
N SER A 235 26.63 14.76 -8.39
CA SER A 235 27.59 14.64 -9.50
C SER A 235 26.97 14.20 -10.83
N GLY A 236 25.68 13.80 -10.83
CA GLY A 236 25.01 13.15 -11.96
C GLY A 236 25.29 11.65 -12.06
N GLU A 237 26.04 11.07 -11.11
CA GLU A 237 26.28 9.63 -11.04
C GLU A 237 25.03 8.90 -10.55
N GLN A 238 24.57 7.90 -11.30
CA GLN A 238 23.51 6.99 -10.86
C GLN A 238 24.14 5.85 -10.06
N LEU A 239 23.79 5.78 -8.78
CA LEU A 239 24.16 4.71 -7.88
C LEU A 239 22.99 3.73 -7.78
N PHE A 240 23.29 2.46 -8.02
CA PHE A 240 22.31 1.38 -7.98
C PHE A 240 22.29 0.75 -6.60
N SER A 241 21.11 0.69 -5.98
CA SER A 241 20.84 -0.22 -4.87
C SER A 241 20.78 -1.65 -5.38
N LYS A 242 21.87 -2.20 -5.94
CA LYS A 242 21.96 -3.64 -6.11
C LYS A 242 21.95 -4.29 -4.73
N ILE A 243 20.76 -4.70 -4.31
CA ILE A 243 20.49 -5.48 -3.10
C ILE A 243 20.98 -6.91 -3.39
N SER A 244 22.31 -7.06 -3.40
CA SER A 244 22.90 -8.35 -3.07
C SER A 244 22.63 -8.55 -1.59
N ASP A 245 21.64 -9.38 -1.28
CA ASP A 245 21.18 -9.60 0.09
C ASP A 245 22.38 -10.01 0.97
N PRO A 246 22.74 -9.22 2.01
CA PRO A 246 23.98 -9.42 2.74
C PRO A 246 23.91 -10.70 3.58
N CYS A 247 22.68 -11.07 3.93
CA CYS A 247 22.28 -12.41 4.29
C CYS A 247 21.53 -12.99 3.10
N PRO A 248 22.13 -13.90 2.30
CA PRO A 248 21.30 -14.77 1.47
C PRO A 248 20.26 -15.42 2.39
N PRO A 249 19.01 -15.61 1.93
CA PRO A 249 17.97 -16.21 2.76
C PRO A 249 18.52 -17.49 3.36
N LEU A 250 18.37 -17.63 4.68
CA LEU A 250 18.73 -18.88 5.36
C LEU A 250 18.15 -20.02 4.54
N PRO A 251 18.92 -21.10 4.25
CA PRO A 251 18.40 -22.22 3.49
C PRO A 251 17.07 -22.62 4.15
N PRO A 252 15.96 -22.68 3.38
CA PRO A 252 14.63 -22.79 3.96
C PRO A 252 14.65 -23.93 4.97
N PRO A 253 14.18 -23.69 6.22
CA PRO A 253 14.46 -24.58 7.33
C PRO A 253 14.15 -26.01 6.90
N THR A 254 15.16 -26.87 6.97
CA THR A 254 15.11 -28.22 6.40
C THR A 254 14.10 -29.14 7.09
N ASP A 255 13.38 -28.58 8.07
CA ASP A 255 12.18 -29.08 8.68
C ASP A 255 11.20 -27.87 8.79
N PRO A 256 10.18 -27.73 7.91
CA PRO A 256 9.22 -26.62 7.93
C PRO A 256 8.14 -26.86 9.00
N THR A 257 8.57 -27.22 10.21
CA THR A 257 7.73 -27.67 11.32
C THR A 257 7.72 -26.75 12.53
N ASP A 258 8.52 -25.66 12.53
CA ASP A 258 8.18 -24.50 13.35
C ASP A 258 6.90 -23.90 12.79
N PRO A 259 5.75 -24.00 13.51
CA PRO A 259 4.50 -23.46 13.01
C PRO A 259 4.63 -21.96 12.87
N ILE A 260 4.10 -21.39 11.79
CA ILE A 260 3.91 -19.94 11.68
C ILE A 260 3.19 -19.50 12.96
N GLU A 261 3.83 -18.64 13.75
CA GLU A 261 3.29 -18.21 15.03
C GLU A 261 2.03 -17.39 14.74
N ARG A 262 0.85 -17.99 14.96
CA ARG A 262 -0.46 -17.37 14.70
C ARG A 262 -1.04 -16.83 16.00
N CYS A 263 -1.93 -15.84 15.88
CA CYS A 263 -2.76 -15.50 17.02
C CYS A 263 -3.64 -16.69 17.39
N ASP A 264 -3.47 -17.21 18.61
CA ASP A 264 -4.48 -18.07 19.22
C ASP A 264 -5.69 -17.18 19.58
N THR A 265 -6.64 -17.09 18.66
CA THR A 265 -7.83 -16.25 18.78
C THR A 265 -8.83 -16.78 19.82
N GLU A 266 -8.78 -18.07 20.15
CA GLU A 266 -9.55 -18.67 21.25
C GLU A 266 -8.98 -18.29 22.62
N ALA A 267 -7.64 -18.28 22.77
CA ALA A 267 -6.97 -17.82 23.98
C ALA A 267 -6.95 -16.29 24.13
N ASN A 268 -7.03 -15.54 23.02
CA ASN A 268 -6.99 -14.08 22.99
C ASN A 268 -8.27 -13.49 22.33
N PRO A 269 -9.48 -13.76 22.88
CA PRO A 269 -10.72 -13.35 22.27
C PRO A 269 -10.90 -11.83 22.30
N VAL A 270 -11.46 -11.26 21.22
CA VAL A 270 -11.77 -9.83 21.14
C VAL A 270 -13.18 -9.58 21.70
N PRO A 271 -13.34 -8.78 22.77
CA PRO A 271 -14.64 -8.53 23.37
C PRO A 271 -15.65 -7.98 22.37
N GLY A 272 -16.84 -8.59 22.33
CA GLY A 272 -17.95 -8.19 21.46
C GLY A 272 -17.81 -8.56 19.98
N PHE A 273 -16.66 -9.06 19.51
CA PHE A 273 -16.46 -9.35 18.07
C PHE A 273 -17.41 -10.43 17.53
N LEU A 274 -17.67 -11.47 18.34
CA LEU A 274 -18.60 -12.55 18.01
C LEU A 274 -20.08 -12.15 18.10
N ASP A 275 -20.38 -11.01 18.76
CA ASP A 275 -21.74 -10.49 18.95
C ASP A 275 -22.16 -9.52 17.83
N ILE A 276 -21.25 -9.18 16.90
CA ILE A 276 -21.51 -8.28 15.78
C ILE A 276 -22.55 -8.89 14.85
N GLN A 277 -23.68 -8.21 14.68
CA GLN A 277 -24.78 -8.68 13.83
C GLN A 277 -24.40 -8.63 12.34
N SER A 278 -24.36 -9.79 11.69
CA SER A 278 -24.23 -9.92 10.24
C SER A 278 -25.51 -9.52 9.52
N GLY A 279 -25.56 -8.25 9.09
CA GLY A 279 -26.54 -7.79 8.11
C GLY A 279 -26.33 -8.41 6.72
N ALA A 280 -27.26 -8.16 5.79
CA ALA A 280 -27.11 -8.61 4.42
C ALA A 280 -25.82 -8.05 3.79
N GLY A 281 -24.95 -8.92 3.30
CA GLY A 281 -23.65 -8.52 2.76
C GLY A 281 -22.71 -7.89 3.79
N VAL A 282 -22.80 -8.33 5.06
CA VAL A 282 -21.84 -8.06 6.14
C VAL A 282 -21.44 -9.39 6.78
N SER A 283 -20.14 -9.64 6.91
CA SER A 283 -19.57 -10.82 7.58
C SER A 283 -18.45 -10.42 8.54
N THR A 284 -18.18 -11.23 9.56
CA THR A 284 -17.02 -11.08 10.46
C THR A 284 -15.93 -12.07 10.12
N LEU A 285 -14.67 -11.71 10.36
CA LEU A 285 -13.52 -12.60 10.23
C LEU A 285 -12.39 -12.20 11.20
N ASP A 286 -12.02 -13.10 12.11
CA ASP A 286 -10.82 -12.91 12.95
C ASP A 286 -9.62 -13.56 12.26
N ALA A 287 -8.88 -12.74 11.50
CA ALA A 287 -7.67 -13.14 10.79
C ALA A 287 -6.40 -12.56 11.42
N ARG A 288 -6.43 -12.12 12.69
CA ARG A 288 -5.36 -11.31 13.30
C ARG A 288 -3.95 -11.94 13.14
N PRO A 289 -2.91 -11.12 12.89
CA PRO A 289 -1.52 -11.57 12.80
C PRO A 289 -1.01 -12.17 14.12
N ALA A 290 0.17 -12.79 14.08
CA ALA A 290 0.91 -13.36 15.22
C ALA A 290 0.80 -12.58 16.54
N SER A 291 0.85 -11.24 16.47
CA SER A 291 0.83 -10.32 17.62
C SER A 291 -0.51 -10.29 18.40
N CYS A 292 -1.55 -10.93 17.87
CA CYS A 292 -2.96 -10.79 18.28
C CYS A 292 -3.50 -9.35 18.29
N GLN A 293 -2.81 -8.39 17.66
CA GLN A 293 -3.29 -7.02 17.46
C GLN A 293 -4.14 -6.89 16.19
N SER A 294 -4.79 -5.75 16.02
CA SER A 294 -5.50 -5.41 14.78
C SER A 294 -4.52 -5.04 13.66
N TYR A 295 -4.79 -5.48 12.42
CA TYR A 295 -4.04 -5.02 11.24
C TYR A 295 -4.05 -3.50 11.08
N PHE A 296 -5.10 -2.82 11.56
CA PHE A 296 -5.22 -1.37 11.52
C PHE A 296 -4.34 -0.65 12.55
N VAL A 297 -3.84 -1.37 13.57
CA VAL A 297 -2.93 -0.85 14.60
C VAL A 297 -1.47 -1.16 14.28
N GLU A 298 -1.21 -2.31 13.67
CA GLU A 298 0.13 -2.81 13.38
C GLU A 298 0.67 -2.28 12.03
N PHE A 299 -0.13 -2.37 10.96
CA PHE A 299 0.29 -2.04 9.60
C PHE A 299 -0.36 -0.75 9.08
N TYR A 300 0.23 -0.16 8.05
CA TYR A 300 -0.18 1.13 7.47
C TYR A 300 0.00 1.15 5.95
N GLY A 301 -0.75 2.02 5.25
CA GLY A 301 -0.59 2.23 3.81
C GLY A 301 -0.86 0.99 2.95
N THR A 302 -0.03 0.76 1.94
CA THR A 302 -0.10 -0.40 1.02
C THR A 302 0.15 -1.72 1.71
N LEU A 303 1.13 -1.76 2.61
CA LEU A 303 1.50 -2.94 3.40
C LEU A 303 0.30 -3.50 4.21
N ARG A 304 -0.57 -2.63 4.73
CA ARG A 304 -1.81 -3.09 5.38
C ARG A 304 -2.70 -3.90 4.44
N GLY A 305 -2.69 -3.62 3.14
CA GLY A 305 -3.36 -4.45 2.13
C GLY A 305 -2.68 -5.82 2.06
N GLU A 306 -1.39 -5.83 1.77
CA GLU A 306 -0.56 -7.04 1.57
C GLU A 306 -0.62 -8.02 2.76
N GLU A 307 -0.50 -7.51 3.99
CA GLU A 307 -0.50 -8.32 5.21
C GLU A 307 -1.91 -8.78 5.61
N ILE A 308 -2.95 -7.99 5.27
CA ILE A 308 -4.35 -8.45 5.36
C ILE A 308 -4.59 -9.56 4.33
N GLU A 309 -4.21 -9.37 3.07
CA GLU A 309 -4.38 -10.33 1.98
C GLU A 309 -3.70 -11.67 2.30
N SER A 310 -2.44 -11.63 2.77
CA SER A 310 -1.72 -12.81 3.25
C SER A 310 -2.39 -13.47 4.47
N GLY A 311 -2.97 -12.68 5.37
CA GLY A 311 -3.76 -13.21 6.48
C GLY A 311 -5.05 -13.88 6.01
N LEU A 312 -5.77 -13.26 5.07
CA LEU A 312 -7.01 -13.81 4.51
C LEU A 312 -6.79 -15.19 3.88
N GLU A 313 -5.72 -15.39 3.12
CA GLU A 313 -5.38 -16.68 2.49
C GLU A 313 -5.40 -17.87 3.47
N GLU A 314 -5.17 -17.65 4.76
CA GLU A 314 -5.14 -18.71 5.78
C GLU A 314 -6.52 -19.03 6.41
N HIS A 315 -7.53 -18.18 6.21
CA HIS A 315 -8.82 -18.29 6.90
C HIS A 315 -10.04 -18.47 5.96
N PRO A 316 -11.06 -19.26 6.35
CA PRO A 316 -12.32 -19.34 5.60
C PRO A 316 -13.04 -17.97 5.53
N PRO A 317 -13.71 -17.65 4.40
CA PRO A 317 -13.88 -18.48 3.21
C PRO A 317 -12.68 -18.41 2.23
N TYR A 318 -11.77 -17.44 2.39
CA TYR A 318 -10.68 -17.14 1.45
C TYR A 318 -9.69 -18.30 1.26
N ALA A 319 -9.41 -19.08 2.31
CA ALA A 319 -8.58 -20.28 2.24
C ALA A 319 -9.10 -21.39 1.29
N ALA A 320 -10.35 -21.29 0.81
CA ALA A 320 -10.92 -22.19 -0.22
C ALA A 320 -10.89 -21.59 -1.64
N MET A 321 -10.44 -20.34 -1.78
CA MET A 321 -10.39 -19.60 -3.04
C MET A 321 -9.01 -19.73 -3.70
N VAL A 322 -8.91 -19.40 -4.99
CA VAL A 322 -7.63 -19.34 -5.70
C VAL A 322 -7.11 -17.91 -5.67
N PRO A 323 -6.00 -17.60 -4.97
CA PRO A 323 -5.41 -16.27 -5.00
C PRO A 323 -4.76 -15.99 -6.37
N THR A 324 -4.87 -14.75 -6.84
CA THR A 324 -4.17 -14.29 -8.03
C THR A 324 -2.68 -14.04 -7.74
N ASN A 325 -1.91 -13.58 -8.73
CA ASN A 325 -0.59 -13.02 -8.48
C ASN A 325 -0.68 -11.51 -8.21
N ARG A 326 0.27 -10.96 -7.45
CA ARG A 326 0.28 -9.55 -7.02
C ARG A 326 0.43 -8.58 -8.21
N SER A 327 0.96 -9.07 -9.33
CA SER A 327 0.98 -8.34 -10.61
C SER A 327 -0.37 -8.30 -11.36
N PHE A 328 -1.38 -9.06 -10.92
CA PHE A 328 -2.68 -9.11 -11.58
C PHE A 328 -3.45 -7.81 -11.35
N PRO A 329 -4.20 -7.26 -12.33
CA PRO A 329 -4.56 -5.84 -12.28
C PRO A 329 -5.36 -5.36 -11.07
N ILE A 330 -6.30 -6.17 -10.57
CA ILE A 330 -7.18 -5.79 -9.45
C ILE A 330 -7.96 -6.93 -8.78
N ILE A 331 -8.09 -8.10 -9.40
CA ILE A 331 -8.74 -9.27 -8.78
C ILE A 331 -7.73 -9.94 -7.87
N ASP A 332 -8.10 -10.19 -6.62
CA ASP A 332 -7.23 -10.74 -5.58
C ASP A 332 -7.53 -12.24 -5.35
N PHE A 333 -8.81 -12.65 -5.44
CA PHE A 333 -9.24 -14.05 -5.29
C PHE A 333 -10.25 -14.48 -6.36
N ILE A 334 -10.25 -15.78 -6.68
CA ILE A 334 -11.20 -16.43 -7.61
C ILE A 334 -11.94 -17.55 -6.87
N ASN A 335 -13.27 -17.51 -6.89
CA ASN A 335 -14.16 -18.45 -6.22
C ASN A 335 -15.20 -18.99 -7.23
N GLY A 336 -14.78 -19.90 -8.10
CA GLY A 336 -15.59 -20.37 -9.22
C GLY A 336 -15.83 -19.25 -10.24
N ASP A 337 -17.09 -18.87 -10.45
CA ASP A 337 -17.47 -17.74 -11.31
C ASP A 337 -17.43 -16.37 -10.58
N GLU A 338 -17.18 -16.36 -9.27
CA GLU A 338 -17.04 -15.13 -8.50
C GLU A 338 -15.57 -14.65 -8.48
N LEU A 339 -15.38 -13.37 -8.80
CA LEU A 339 -14.10 -12.68 -8.84
C LEU A 339 -14.08 -11.62 -7.73
N ILE A 340 -13.16 -11.74 -6.79
CA ILE A 340 -13.18 -10.98 -5.54
C ILE A 340 -12.05 -9.95 -5.53
N VAL A 341 -12.41 -8.72 -5.18
CA VAL A 341 -11.49 -7.59 -5.00
C VAL A 341 -11.51 -7.19 -3.53
N VAL A 342 -10.38 -7.26 -2.85
CA VAL A 342 -10.21 -6.93 -1.44
C VAL A 342 -9.72 -5.48 -1.30
N ARG A 343 -10.37 -4.71 -0.44
CA ARG A 343 -9.98 -3.33 -0.12
C ARG A 343 -10.15 -3.01 1.36
N SER A 344 -9.04 -2.89 2.08
CA SER A 344 -9.07 -2.44 3.49
C SER A 344 -9.23 -0.91 3.60
N ARG A 345 -10.03 -0.44 4.56
CA ARG A 345 -10.31 0.99 4.79
C ARG A 345 -10.35 1.32 6.28
N ASP A 346 -9.54 2.29 6.66
CA ASP A 346 -9.48 2.83 8.03
C ASP A 346 -10.54 3.90 8.21
N LEU A 347 -11.71 3.51 8.71
CA LEU A 347 -12.85 4.43 8.85
C LEU A 347 -12.66 5.45 9.99
N GLY A 348 -11.64 5.29 10.85
CA GLY A 348 -11.21 6.32 11.79
C GLY A 348 -10.32 7.40 11.17
N SER A 349 -9.85 7.22 9.93
CA SER A 349 -9.05 8.23 9.24
C SER A 349 -9.81 9.57 9.12
N PRO A 350 -9.15 10.72 9.35
CA PRO A 350 -9.75 12.04 9.12
C PRO A 350 -10.31 12.23 7.70
N SER A 351 -9.78 11.50 6.71
CA SER A 351 -10.26 11.55 5.32
C SER A 351 -11.71 11.10 5.12
N TYR A 352 -12.25 10.26 6.02
CA TYR A 352 -13.65 9.78 5.96
C TYR A 352 -14.56 10.45 7.00
N ASN A 353 -14.01 11.37 7.79
CA ASN A 353 -14.70 12.06 8.88
C ASN A 353 -14.63 13.59 8.71
N ASN A 354 -14.26 14.07 7.52
CA ASN A 354 -14.15 15.49 7.21
C ASN A 354 -15.55 16.10 6.99
N PRO A 355 -15.99 17.11 7.78
CA PRO A 355 -17.28 17.77 7.57
C PRO A 355 -17.41 18.47 6.21
N ASP A 356 -16.29 18.88 5.59
CA ASP A 356 -16.27 19.46 4.24
C ASP A 356 -16.37 18.40 3.12
N SER A 357 -16.44 17.12 3.46
CA SER A 357 -16.56 16.00 2.52
C SER A 357 -17.36 14.85 3.14
N PRO A 358 -18.66 15.06 3.44
CA PRO A 358 -19.47 14.11 4.19
C PRO A 358 -19.59 12.75 3.51
N ASP A 359 -19.56 12.70 2.18
CA ASP A 359 -19.71 11.49 1.35
C ASP A 359 -18.36 10.85 0.94
N ALA A 360 -17.27 11.18 1.63
CA ALA A 360 -15.92 10.76 1.22
C ALA A 360 -15.69 9.23 1.13
N LEU A 361 -16.43 8.43 1.91
CA LEU A 361 -16.37 6.96 1.81
C LEU A 361 -17.17 6.47 0.60
N TYR A 362 -18.38 6.98 0.39
CA TYR A 362 -19.19 6.68 -0.80
C TYR A 362 -18.43 6.98 -2.10
N ASP A 363 -17.86 8.19 -2.19
CA ASP A 363 -17.05 8.62 -3.32
C ASP A 363 -15.80 7.75 -3.52
N ARG A 364 -15.20 7.23 -2.44
CA ARG A 364 -14.06 6.33 -2.55
C ARG A 364 -14.48 4.97 -3.12
N LEU A 365 -15.59 4.41 -2.67
CA LEU A 365 -16.10 3.12 -3.17
C LEU A 365 -16.50 3.21 -4.64
N LEU A 366 -17.08 4.33 -5.09
CA LEU A 366 -17.33 4.57 -6.52
C LEU A 366 -16.03 4.64 -7.35
N ARG A 367 -14.96 5.25 -6.81
CA ARG A 367 -13.64 5.25 -7.47
C ARG A 367 -13.00 3.86 -7.50
N ASP A 368 -13.14 3.08 -6.43
CA ASP A 368 -12.67 1.69 -6.39
C ASP A 368 -13.39 0.85 -7.46
N ALA A 369 -14.72 0.99 -7.60
CA ALA A 369 -15.49 0.35 -8.66
C ALA A 369 -15.09 0.81 -10.08
N GLN A 370 -14.82 2.10 -10.27
CA GLN A 370 -14.31 2.62 -11.54
C GLN A 370 -12.92 2.05 -11.89
N GLN A 371 -12.06 1.80 -10.90
CA GLN A 371 -10.77 1.13 -11.11
C GLN A 371 -10.99 -0.33 -11.55
N ILE A 372 -11.93 -1.05 -10.93
CA ILE A 372 -12.30 -2.42 -11.33
C ILE A 372 -12.81 -2.45 -12.77
N GLN A 373 -13.67 -1.50 -13.13
CA GLN A 373 -14.16 -1.35 -14.51
C GLN A 373 -13.01 -1.16 -15.48
N THR A 374 -12.20 -0.11 -15.29
CA THR A 374 -11.21 0.34 -16.28
C THR A 374 -9.94 -0.53 -16.34
N GLN A 375 -9.56 -1.21 -15.26
CA GLN A 375 -8.34 -2.02 -15.21
C GLN A 375 -8.59 -3.51 -15.42
N PHE A 376 -9.84 -3.98 -15.37
CA PHE A 376 -10.16 -5.39 -15.50
C PHE A 376 -11.39 -5.68 -16.38
N LEU A 377 -12.56 -5.11 -16.10
CA LEU A 377 -13.77 -5.45 -16.85
C LEU A 377 -13.72 -4.96 -18.31
N ASP A 378 -13.28 -3.71 -18.55
CA ASP A 378 -13.12 -3.15 -19.89
C ASP A 378 -12.09 -3.96 -20.73
N PRO A 379 -10.88 -4.28 -20.23
CA PRO A 379 -9.97 -5.23 -20.89
C PRO A 379 -10.57 -6.62 -21.11
N LEU A 380 -11.29 -7.17 -20.12
CA LEU A 380 -11.87 -8.52 -20.20
C LEU A 380 -12.96 -8.61 -21.27
N GLU A 381 -13.80 -7.58 -21.42
CA GLU A 381 -14.80 -7.49 -22.50
C GLU A 381 -14.14 -7.26 -23.87
N ALA A 382 -13.10 -6.41 -23.95
CA ALA A 382 -12.44 -6.05 -25.20
C ALA A 382 -11.56 -7.17 -25.78
N ASP A 383 -10.71 -7.78 -24.94
CA ASP A 383 -9.71 -8.76 -25.33
C ASP A 383 -10.17 -10.22 -25.10
N GLY A 384 -11.32 -10.41 -24.43
CA GLY A 384 -11.87 -11.72 -24.08
C GLY A 384 -11.11 -12.47 -22.98
N SER A 385 -9.99 -11.93 -22.50
CA SER A 385 -9.22 -12.47 -21.37
C SER A 385 -8.24 -11.44 -20.80
N VAL A 386 -7.88 -11.60 -19.53
CA VAL A 386 -6.84 -10.83 -18.84
C VAL A 386 -5.83 -11.79 -18.21
N SER A 387 -4.54 -11.52 -18.34
CA SER A 387 -3.47 -12.30 -17.72
C SER A 387 -2.38 -11.43 -17.08
N GLY A 388 -1.88 -11.89 -15.94
CA GLY A 388 -0.69 -11.34 -15.26
C GLY A 388 0.31 -12.47 -15.00
N THR A 389 1.61 -12.17 -15.03
CA THR A 389 2.67 -13.17 -14.76
C THR A 389 3.74 -12.57 -13.87
N GLU A 390 4.02 -13.26 -12.77
CA GLU A 390 4.95 -12.84 -11.72
C GLU A 390 5.67 -14.08 -11.17
N ASN A 391 7.00 -14.03 -11.03
CA ASN A 391 7.81 -15.13 -10.49
C ASN A 391 7.53 -16.51 -11.14
N GLY A 392 7.15 -16.51 -12.43
CA GLY A 392 6.78 -17.71 -13.18
C GLY A 392 5.34 -18.23 -12.95
N ARG A 393 4.59 -17.66 -12.00
CA ARG A 393 3.16 -17.94 -11.79
C ARG A 393 2.32 -17.03 -12.68
N THR A 394 1.56 -17.63 -13.60
CA THR A 394 0.60 -16.90 -14.46
C THR A 394 -0.82 -17.06 -13.89
N THR A 395 -1.50 -15.95 -13.66
CA THR A 395 -2.96 -15.91 -13.47
C THR A 395 -3.59 -15.52 -14.80
N HIS A 396 -4.62 -16.24 -15.23
CA HIS A 396 -5.36 -15.98 -16.46
C HIS A 396 -6.85 -16.13 -16.20
N ILE A 397 -7.62 -15.11 -16.54
CA ILE A 397 -9.09 -15.10 -16.46
C ILE A 397 -9.62 -14.84 -17.86
N SER A 398 -10.37 -15.78 -18.41
CA SER A 398 -11.10 -15.62 -19.67
C SER A 398 -12.51 -15.08 -19.39
N TYR A 399 -13.10 -14.36 -20.33
CA TYR A 399 -14.48 -13.85 -20.22
C TYR A 399 -15.50 -15.00 -20.13
N GLY A 400 -16.41 -14.94 -19.16
CA GLY A 400 -17.50 -15.91 -18.97
C GLY A 400 -18.85 -15.23 -18.74
N GLU A 401 -19.92 -15.73 -19.37
CA GLU A 401 -21.26 -15.12 -19.33
C GLU A 401 -21.91 -15.04 -17.94
N GLN A 402 -21.36 -15.75 -16.94
CA GLN A 402 -21.88 -15.82 -15.57
C GLN A 402 -20.92 -15.23 -14.52
N GLN A 403 -19.80 -14.62 -14.94
CA GLN A 403 -18.84 -14.04 -14.01
C GLN A 403 -19.46 -12.88 -13.21
N GLN A 404 -19.25 -12.91 -11.90
CA GLN A 404 -19.69 -11.85 -10.98
C GLN A 404 -18.47 -11.26 -10.28
N VAL A 405 -18.46 -9.94 -10.09
CA VAL A 405 -17.38 -9.27 -9.34
C VAL A 405 -17.91 -8.78 -8.00
N THR A 406 -17.25 -9.16 -6.92
CA THR A 406 -17.58 -8.74 -5.55
C THR A 406 -16.42 -7.95 -4.94
N LEU A 407 -16.69 -6.69 -4.57
CA LEU A 407 -15.79 -5.86 -3.78
C LEU A 407 -15.96 -6.19 -2.29
N HIS A 408 -14.93 -6.77 -1.68
CA HIS A 408 -14.83 -7.03 -0.24
C HIS A 408 -14.18 -5.82 0.44
N LEU A 409 -15.01 -4.98 1.05
CA LEU A 409 -14.60 -3.84 1.86
C LEU A 409 -14.24 -4.32 3.27
N LEU A 410 -12.94 -4.33 3.58
CA LEU A 410 -12.45 -4.72 4.91
C LEU A 410 -12.36 -3.50 5.82
N VAL A 411 -13.02 -3.60 6.98
CA VAL A 411 -13.08 -2.54 7.98
C VAL A 411 -12.81 -3.12 9.36
N ARG A 412 -12.29 -2.29 10.25
CA ARG A 412 -12.10 -2.68 11.64
C ARG A 412 -13.42 -2.67 12.42
N GLN A 413 -13.54 -3.58 13.39
CA GLN A 413 -14.52 -3.51 14.47
C GLN A 413 -14.57 -2.10 15.08
N ASP A 414 -15.78 -1.65 15.42
CA ASP A 414 -16.10 -0.40 16.13
C ASP A 414 -15.61 0.92 15.48
N MET A 415 -15.05 0.88 14.26
CA MET A 415 -14.65 2.09 13.52
C MET A 415 -15.75 2.68 12.62
N ALA A 416 -16.75 1.89 12.24
CA ALA A 416 -17.80 2.33 11.33
C ALA A 416 -18.89 3.12 12.08
N SER A 417 -18.93 4.44 11.88
CA SER A 417 -20.00 5.30 12.39
C SER A 417 -21.34 5.02 11.69
N PRO A 418 -22.49 5.45 12.25
CA PRO A 418 -23.78 5.36 11.55
C PRO A 418 -23.79 6.05 10.17
N ALA A 419 -23.02 7.14 10.01
CA ALA A 419 -22.87 7.83 8.73
C ALA A 419 -22.04 7.02 7.73
N HIS A 420 -21.03 6.27 8.19
CA HIS A 420 -20.28 5.35 7.32
C HIS A 420 -21.16 4.20 6.84
N TRP A 421 -22.02 3.63 7.69
CA TRP A 421 -22.98 2.60 7.28
C TRP A 421 -23.98 3.11 6.24
N GLN A 422 -24.49 4.34 6.39
CA GLN A 422 -25.37 4.95 5.37
C GLN A 422 -24.67 5.13 4.01
N GLN A 423 -23.39 5.52 4.02
CA GLN A 423 -22.57 5.63 2.81
C GLN A 423 -22.27 4.25 2.18
N ILE A 424 -21.99 3.23 2.99
CA ILE A 424 -21.78 1.84 2.55
C ILE A 424 -23.03 1.31 1.84
N GLU A 425 -24.22 1.47 2.41
CA GLU A 425 -25.46 0.97 1.78
C GLU A 425 -25.82 1.75 0.51
N SER A 426 -25.58 3.07 0.50
CA SER A 426 -25.73 3.89 -0.69
C SER A 426 -24.74 3.48 -1.80
N ALA A 427 -23.50 3.15 -1.43
CA ALA A 427 -22.49 2.62 -2.34
C ALA A 427 -22.88 1.23 -2.86
N ARG A 428 -23.37 0.32 -2.01
CA ARG A 428 -23.82 -1.04 -2.38
C ARG A 428 -24.82 -1.00 -3.54
N LEU A 429 -25.82 -0.12 -3.44
CA LEU A 429 -26.81 0.08 -4.50
C LEU A 429 -26.19 0.67 -5.78
N ALA A 430 -25.37 1.72 -5.64
CA ALA A 430 -24.77 2.40 -6.79
C ALA A 430 -23.72 1.55 -7.53
N LEU A 431 -23.00 0.66 -6.83
CA LEU A 431 -22.03 -0.26 -7.42
C LEU A 431 -22.74 -1.33 -8.26
N ALA A 432 -23.80 -1.93 -7.71
CA ALA A 432 -24.60 -2.93 -8.41
C ALA A 432 -25.33 -2.33 -9.63
N GLU A 433 -25.92 -1.13 -9.50
CA GLU A 433 -26.64 -0.46 -10.59
C GLU A 433 -25.71 -0.02 -11.74
N ARG A 434 -24.55 0.58 -11.42
CA ARG A 434 -23.71 1.26 -12.42
C ARG A 434 -22.63 0.39 -13.04
N TYR A 435 -22.12 -0.58 -12.30
CA TYR A 435 -20.96 -1.40 -12.69
C TYR A 435 -21.25 -2.91 -12.64
N GLY A 436 -22.42 -3.33 -12.13
CA GLY A 436 -22.70 -4.76 -11.90
C GLY A 436 -21.83 -5.38 -10.80
N ILE A 437 -21.20 -4.56 -9.95
CA ILE A 437 -20.29 -5.00 -8.89
C ILE A 437 -21.08 -5.14 -7.58
N SER A 438 -21.01 -6.31 -6.96
CA SER A 438 -21.52 -6.54 -5.61
C SER A 438 -20.56 -5.93 -4.58
N LEU A 439 -21.09 -5.39 -3.47
CA LEU A 439 -20.29 -4.96 -2.32
C LEU A 439 -20.59 -5.88 -1.14
N GLN A 440 -19.55 -6.37 -0.47
CA GLN A 440 -19.61 -7.08 0.80
C GLN A 440 -18.70 -6.39 1.81
N VAL A 441 -19.15 -6.25 3.05
CA VAL A 441 -18.33 -5.72 4.15
C VAL A 441 -17.80 -6.87 4.99
N VAL A 442 -16.50 -6.88 5.25
CA VAL A 442 -15.86 -7.86 6.11
C VAL A 442 -15.26 -7.13 7.30
N ILE A 443 -15.80 -7.38 8.48
CA ILE A 443 -15.38 -6.76 9.73
C ILE A 443 -14.29 -7.64 10.36
N ILE A 444 -13.12 -7.07 10.59
CA ILE A 444 -11.98 -7.70 11.27
C ILE A 444 -11.65 -6.92 12.57
N PRO A 445 -10.99 -7.50 13.59
CA PRO A 445 -10.69 -6.78 14.84
C PRO A 445 -9.73 -5.57 14.72
#